data_AF-A0A933VI17-F1
#
_entry.id   AF-A0A933VI17-F1
#
_cell.length_a   1.000
_cell.length_b   1.000
_cell.length_c   1.000
_cell.angle_alpha   90.00
_cell.angle_beta   90.00
_cell.angle_gamma   90.00
#
_symmetry.space_group_name_H-M   'P 1'
#
loop_
_entity.id
_entity.type
_entity.pdbx_description
1 polymer ?
#
loop_
_entity_poly.entity_id
_entity_poly.type
_entity_poly.pdbx_seq_one_letter_code
_entity_poly.pdbx_strand_id
1 'polypeptide(L)'
;MAGPSNYGNRNEERAPDPSGLRESRVVAINRVAKVVKGGRRFSFTALVVVGDGNGRVGLGYGKAKEVPLAIQKGTEEAKRNLFDVPLAGSTITHPVIGVNSAGRVLMKPAATGTGVIAGGAARVILEEAGVHDVLCKSLGSSNAINVARATINGLKSLQRPDVVAARRGLAAEDFVPKGVLNSYNERQKQRTTAEVR
;
A
#
# COMPACT_ATOMS: atom_id res chain seq x y z
N MET A 1 -39.57 18.29 -34.23
CA MET A 1 -39.69 17.80 -32.84
C MET A 1 -38.41 17.06 -32.52
N ALA A 2 -37.39 17.75 -32.02
CA ALA A 2 -36.09 17.16 -31.66
C ALA A 2 -36.15 16.74 -30.19
N GLY A 3 -36.12 15.44 -29.92
CA GLY A 3 -36.07 14.91 -28.56
C GLY A 3 -34.69 15.16 -27.94
N PRO A 4 -34.59 15.51 -26.64
CA PRO A 4 -33.31 15.76 -26.01
C PRO A 4 -32.53 14.45 -25.84
N SER A 5 -31.28 14.45 -26.31
CA SER A 5 -30.29 13.41 -26.12
C SER A 5 -29.87 13.35 -24.65
N ASN A 6 -30.34 12.33 -23.95
CA ASN A 6 -30.03 12.09 -22.55
C ASN A 6 -28.63 11.46 -22.40
N TYR A 7 -27.58 12.28 -22.40
CA TYR A 7 -26.24 11.85 -21.99
C TYR A 7 -26.17 11.82 -20.46
N GLY A 8 -26.79 10.78 -19.88
CA GLY A 8 -26.67 10.45 -18.46
C GLY A 8 -25.26 9.93 -18.17
N ASN A 9 -24.47 10.79 -17.52
CA ASN A 9 -23.15 10.50 -16.97
C ASN A 9 -23.28 9.43 -15.86
N ARG A 10 -23.09 8.16 -16.20
CA ARG A 10 -23.04 7.04 -15.26
C ARG A 10 -21.62 6.92 -14.70
N ASN A 11 -21.30 7.78 -13.72
CA ASN A 11 -20.41 7.35 -12.65
C ASN A 11 -21.19 6.32 -11.82
N GLU A 12 -21.22 5.08 -12.30
CA GLU A 12 -21.63 3.93 -11.48
C GLU A 12 -20.62 3.83 -10.34
N GLU A 13 -20.98 4.41 -9.20
CA GLU A 13 -20.31 4.23 -7.93
C GLU A 13 -20.44 2.75 -7.58
N ARG A 14 -19.43 1.98 -8.02
CA ARG A 14 -19.38 0.53 -7.87
C ARG A 14 -19.57 0.22 -6.40
N ALA A 15 -20.62 -0.54 -6.08
CA ALA A 15 -20.94 -0.91 -4.70
C ALA A 15 -19.67 -1.37 -3.97
N PRO A 16 -19.42 -0.90 -2.74
CA PRO A 16 -18.20 -1.25 -2.02
C PRO A 16 -18.09 -2.77 -1.96
N ASP A 17 -16.92 -3.29 -2.35
CA ASP A 17 -16.60 -4.73 -2.23
C ASP A 17 -16.94 -5.14 -0.78
N PRO A 18 -17.67 -6.25 -0.53
CA PRO A 18 -18.08 -6.66 0.81
C PRO A 18 -16.90 -6.92 1.77
N SER A 19 -15.68 -6.99 1.23
CA SER A 19 -14.42 -7.09 1.98
C SER A 19 -13.88 -5.75 2.51
N GLY A 20 -14.52 -4.61 2.23
CA GLY A 20 -14.07 -3.28 2.67
C GLY A 20 -12.75 -2.81 2.01
N LEU A 21 -12.39 -3.42 0.87
CA LEU A 21 -11.18 -3.08 0.13
C LEU A 21 -11.48 -2.00 -0.91
N ARG A 22 -10.52 -1.11 -1.13
CA ARG A 22 -10.58 -0.10 -2.18
C ARG A 22 -10.27 -0.73 -3.54
N GLU A 23 -10.54 0.03 -4.59
CA GLU A 23 -10.20 -0.37 -5.94
C GLU A 23 -8.69 -0.63 -6.10
N SER A 24 -8.36 -1.72 -6.77
CA SER A 24 -6.96 -2.11 -6.98
C SER A 24 -6.24 -1.08 -7.85
N ARG A 25 -5.10 -0.56 -7.38
CA ARG A 25 -4.27 0.38 -8.14
C ARG A 25 -3.08 -0.30 -8.80
N VAL A 26 -2.89 0.01 -10.08
CA VAL A 26 -1.81 -0.56 -10.89
C VAL A 26 -0.58 0.34 -10.78
N VAL A 27 0.55 -0.25 -10.38
CA VAL A 27 1.82 0.47 -10.23
C VAL A 27 2.61 0.48 -11.53
N ALA A 28 2.70 -0.68 -12.19
CA ALA A 28 3.46 -0.85 -13.41
C ALA A 28 2.90 -1.99 -14.26
N ILE A 29 2.93 -1.79 -15.58
CA ILE A 29 2.60 -2.81 -16.57
C ILE A 29 3.80 -2.96 -17.50
N ASN A 30 4.29 -4.19 -17.67
CA ASN A 30 5.37 -4.48 -18.61
C ASN A 30 4.90 -5.48 -19.64
N ARG A 31 5.34 -5.30 -20.90
CA ARG A 31 5.24 -6.32 -21.94
C ARG A 31 6.54 -7.11 -22.00
N VAL A 32 6.47 -8.39 -21.68
CA VAL A 32 7.61 -9.33 -21.71
C VAL A 32 7.49 -10.29 -22.90
N ALA A 33 8.61 -10.78 -23.41
CA ALA A 33 8.63 -11.64 -24.60
C ALA A 33 9.47 -12.91 -24.38
N LYS A 34 8.97 -14.05 -24.85
CA LYS A 34 9.73 -15.31 -25.01
C LYS A 34 10.01 -15.54 -26.49
N VAL A 35 11.28 -15.67 -26.86
CA VAL A 35 11.70 -15.99 -28.25
C VAL A 35 11.46 -17.49 -28.52
N VAL A 36 10.94 -17.81 -29.70
CA VAL A 36 10.67 -19.17 -30.20
C VAL A 36 11.09 -19.26 -31.67
N LYS A 37 11.18 -20.48 -32.23
CA LYS A 37 11.62 -20.71 -33.62
C LYS A 37 10.89 -19.90 -34.70
N GLY A 38 9.62 -19.52 -34.44
CA GLY A 38 8.78 -18.76 -35.37
C GLY A 38 8.52 -17.30 -34.98
N GLY A 39 9.24 -16.74 -33.99
CA GLY A 39 9.09 -15.33 -33.60
C GLY A 39 9.12 -15.10 -32.09
N ARG A 40 8.31 -14.15 -31.60
CA ARG A 40 8.25 -13.77 -30.18
C ARG A 40 6.84 -13.95 -29.64
N ARG A 41 6.70 -14.73 -28.57
CA ARG A 41 5.46 -14.83 -27.79
C ARG A 41 5.45 -13.75 -26.71
N PHE A 42 4.54 -12.80 -26.82
CA PHE A 42 4.37 -11.74 -25.84
C PHE A 42 3.50 -12.19 -24.66
N SER A 43 3.74 -11.57 -23.50
CA SER A 43 2.89 -11.65 -22.32
C SER A 43 2.97 -10.31 -21.59
N PHE A 44 1.97 -10.02 -20.77
CA PHE A 44 1.95 -8.83 -19.94
C PHE A 44 2.10 -9.21 -18.47
N THR A 45 2.81 -8.38 -17.74
CA THR A 45 2.95 -8.48 -16.29
C THR A 45 2.42 -7.21 -15.66
N ALA A 46 1.63 -7.33 -14.60
CA ALA A 46 1.06 -6.21 -13.87
C ALA A 46 1.47 -6.29 -12.39
N LEU A 47 2.01 -5.20 -11.87
CA LEU A 47 2.24 -5.00 -10.44
C LEU A 47 1.06 -4.22 -9.88
N VAL A 48 0.33 -4.82 -8.95
CA VAL A 48 -0.95 -4.30 -8.43
C VAL A 48 -0.88 -4.17 -6.92
N VAL A 49 -1.46 -3.12 -6.39
CA VAL A 49 -1.61 -2.85 -4.97
C VAL A 49 -3.10 -2.83 -4.64
N VAL A 50 -3.45 -3.44 -3.51
CA VAL A 50 -4.80 -3.41 -2.95
C VAL A 50 -4.67 -3.00 -1.48
N GLY A 51 -5.56 -2.14 -1.01
CA GLY A 51 -5.62 -1.77 0.41
C GLY A 51 -7.01 -1.31 0.80
N ASP A 52 -7.21 -1.11 2.10
CA ASP A 52 -8.45 -0.58 2.68
C ASP A 52 -8.36 0.93 2.98
N GLY A 53 -7.18 1.55 2.79
CA GLY A 53 -6.94 2.92 3.21
C GLY A 53 -6.96 3.12 4.72
N ASN A 54 -6.96 2.05 5.52
CA ASN A 54 -7.08 2.07 6.97
C ASN A 54 -6.03 1.20 7.67
N GLY A 55 -4.89 0.95 7.02
CA GLY A 55 -3.78 0.22 7.59
C GLY A 55 -3.69 -1.22 7.13
N ARG A 56 -4.42 -1.66 6.09
CA ARG A 56 -4.15 -2.94 5.41
C ARG A 56 -3.75 -2.70 3.98
N VAL A 57 -2.67 -3.35 3.56
CA VAL A 57 -2.16 -3.26 2.20
C VAL A 57 -1.59 -4.59 1.74
N GLY A 58 -1.70 -4.86 0.45
CA GLY A 58 -1.23 -6.06 -0.22
C GLY A 58 -0.64 -5.71 -1.57
N LEU A 59 0.40 -6.45 -1.96
CA LEU A 59 1.06 -6.32 -3.26
C LEU A 59 0.91 -7.65 -4.01
N GLY A 60 0.57 -7.58 -5.29
CA GLY A 60 0.42 -8.72 -6.17
C GLY A 60 1.12 -8.51 -7.50
N TYR A 61 1.53 -9.62 -8.13
CA TYR A 61 2.26 -9.65 -9.38
C TYR A 61 1.62 -10.64 -10.35
N GLY A 62 0.76 -10.12 -11.22
CA GLY A 62 0.08 -10.92 -12.21
C GLY A 62 0.85 -11.06 -13.52
N LYS A 63 0.71 -12.19 -14.20
CA LYS A 63 1.18 -12.41 -15.57
C LYS A 63 0.13 -13.14 -16.41
N ALA A 64 -0.14 -12.61 -17.59
CA ALA A 64 -1.08 -13.20 -18.54
C ALA A 64 -0.75 -12.84 -20.00
N LYS A 65 -1.53 -13.37 -20.95
CA LYS A 65 -1.41 -13.02 -22.37
C LYS A 65 -2.01 -11.64 -22.70
N GLU A 66 -2.96 -11.19 -21.87
CA GLU A 66 -3.67 -9.93 -22.01
C GLU A 66 -3.51 -9.09 -20.75
N VAL A 67 -3.61 -7.77 -20.90
CA VAL A 67 -3.43 -6.82 -19.78
C VAL A 67 -4.52 -6.97 -18.71
N PRO A 68 -5.83 -7.00 -19.03
CA PRO A 68 -6.87 -7.09 -18.00
C PRO A 68 -6.74 -8.36 -17.16
N LEU A 69 -6.44 -9.49 -17.81
CA LEU A 69 -6.24 -10.76 -17.12
C LEU A 69 -4.98 -10.76 -16.24
N ALA A 70 -3.92 -10.03 -16.62
CA ALA A 70 -2.74 -9.86 -15.78
C ALA A 70 -3.07 -9.02 -14.54
N ILE A 71 -3.84 -7.95 -14.69
CA ILE A 71 -4.29 -7.13 -13.55
C ILE A 71 -5.15 -7.95 -12.61
N GLN A 72 -6.15 -8.69 -13.12
CA GLN A 72 -7.02 -9.54 -12.31
C GLN A 72 -6.23 -10.54 -11.45
N LYS A 73 -5.27 -11.25 -12.06
CA LYS A 73 -4.37 -12.16 -11.32
C LYS A 73 -3.54 -11.43 -10.26
N GLY A 74 -3.04 -10.24 -10.58
CA GLY A 74 -2.32 -9.40 -9.64
C GLY A 74 -3.21 -8.96 -8.46
N THR A 75 -4.47 -8.59 -8.72
CA THR A 75 -5.44 -8.23 -7.69
C THR A 75 -5.76 -9.41 -6.77
N GLU A 76 -5.98 -10.60 -7.33
CA GLU A 76 -6.23 -11.81 -6.53
C GLU A 76 -5.03 -12.17 -5.65
N GLU A 77 -3.81 -12.07 -6.19
CA GLU A 77 -2.59 -12.30 -5.40
C GLU A 77 -2.41 -11.23 -4.31
N ALA A 78 -2.67 -9.97 -4.61
CA ALA A 78 -2.60 -8.88 -3.64
C ALA A 78 -3.59 -9.09 -2.47
N LYS A 79 -4.82 -9.52 -2.78
CA LYS A 79 -5.84 -9.86 -1.76
C LYS A 79 -5.38 -10.99 -0.83
N ARG A 80 -4.63 -11.98 -1.33
CA ARG A 80 -4.05 -13.05 -0.49
C ARG A 80 -2.89 -12.57 0.38
N ASN A 81 -2.17 -11.55 -0.06
CA ASN A 81 -0.97 -11.02 0.59
C ASN A 81 -1.23 -9.78 1.46
N LEU A 82 -2.47 -9.54 1.87
CA LEU A 82 -2.83 -8.44 2.76
C LEU A 82 -2.14 -8.60 4.13
N PHE A 83 -1.62 -7.49 4.66
CA PHE A 83 -1.08 -7.43 6.02
C PHE A 83 -1.41 -6.09 6.68
N ASP A 84 -1.46 -6.08 8.00
CA ASP A 84 -1.69 -4.86 8.79
C ASP A 84 -0.38 -4.05 8.94
N VAL A 85 -0.49 -2.74 8.73
CA VAL A 85 0.59 -1.75 8.86
C VAL A 85 0.45 -1.02 10.20
N PRO A 86 1.52 -0.95 11.02
CA PRO A 86 1.54 -0.14 12.24
C PRO A 86 1.50 1.37 11.91
N LEU A 87 0.34 1.98 12.15
CA LEU A 87 0.13 3.42 11.97
C LEU A 87 -0.09 4.12 13.32
N ALA A 88 0.41 5.35 13.42
CA ALA A 88 0.16 6.27 14.52
C ALA A 88 -0.56 7.51 13.96
N GLY A 89 -1.88 7.59 14.15
CA GLY A 89 -2.73 8.60 13.50
C GLY A 89 -2.67 8.48 11.98
N SER A 90 -2.10 9.50 11.34
CA SER A 90 -1.94 9.63 9.87
C SER A 90 -0.57 9.20 9.33
N THR A 91 0.39 8.85 10.22
CA THR A 91 1.79 8.55 9.86
C THR A 91 2.25 7.17 10.37
N ILE A 92 3.49 6.79 10.05
CA ILE A 92 4.13 5.55 10.51
C ILE A 92 4.72 5.71 11.91
N THR A 93 4.97 4.61 12.63
CA THR A 93 5.41 4.70 14.04
C THR A 93 6.83 5.23 14.22
N HIS A 94 7.76 4.86 13.35
CA HIS A 94 9.17 5.23 13.45
C HIS A 94 9.85 5.21 12.07
N PRO A 95 11.01 5.86 11.90
CA PRO A 95 11.75 5.80 10.66
C PRO A 95 12.27 4.38 10.40
N VAL A 96 12.16 3.93 9.15
CA VAL A 96 12.56 2.59 8.74
C VAL A 96 13.18 2.60 7.36
N ILE A 97 14.12 1.68 7.12
CA ILE A 97 14.70 1.44 5.80
C ILE A 97 14.25 0.05 5.35
N GLY A 98 13.34 0.02 4.39
CA GLY A 98 12.92 -1.20 3.72
C GLY A 98 13.95 -1.64 2.69
N VAL A 99 14.34 -2.92 2.72
CA VAL A 99 15.32 -3.49 1.79
C VAL A 99 14.71 -4.69 1.07
N ASN A 100 14.90 -4.73 -0.23
CA ASN A 100 14.62 -5.91 -1.04
C ASN A 100 15.57 -5.97 -2.25
N SER A 101 16.46 -6.97 -2.27
CA SER A 101 17.52 -7.05 -3.28
C SER A 101 18.31 -5.73 -3.35
N ALA A 102 18.43 -5.10 -4.53
CA ALA A 102 19.05 -3.78 -4.69
C ALA A 102 18.13 -2.58 -4.35
N GLY A 103 16.85 -2.83 -4.02
CA GLY A 103 15.91 -1.79 -3.61
C GLY A 103 16.12 -1.40 -2.15
N ARG A 104 16.30 -0.10 -1.88
CA ARG A 104 16.37 0.47 -0.54
C ARG A 104 15.44 1.67 -0.47
N VAL A 105 14.49 1.65 0.46
CA VAL A 105 13.46 2.69 0.60
C VAL A 105 13.48 3.17 2.04
N LEU A 106 13.90 4.42 2.23
CA LEU A 106 13.79 5.12 3.51
C LEU A 106 12.36 5.65 3.64
N MET A 107 11.71 5.34 4.75
CA MET A 107 10.42 5.91 5.15
C MET A 107 10.60 6.57 6.51
N LYS A 108 10.21 7.85 6.61
CA LYS A 108 10.32 8.64 7.83
C LYS A 108 8.95 9.23 8.18
N PRO A 109 8.51 9.12 9.45
CA PRO A 109 7.27 9.74 9.89
C PRO A 109 7.33 11.26 9.71
N ALA A 110 6.18 11.84 9.41
CA ALA A 110 6.03 13.26 9.15
C ALA A 110 4.94 13.85 10.05
N ALA A 111 4.95 15.18 10.22
CA ALA A 111 3.90 15.87 10.95
C ALA A 111 2.60 15.87 10.13
N THR A 112 1.47 15.98 10.83
CA THR A 112 0.15 16.05 10.20
C THR A 112 0.06 17.19 9.19
N GLY A 113 -0.43 16.91 7.99
CA GLY A 113 -0.57 17.88 6.91
C GLY A 113 0.63 17.97 5.96
N THR A 114 1.63 17.09 6.11
CA THR A 114 2.77 16.99 5.17
C THR A 114 2.37 16.34 3.85
N GLY A 115 1.41 15.42 3.87
CA GLY A 115 1.06 14.62 2.71
C GLY A 115 2.04 13.48 2.42
N VAL A 116 1.74 12.71 1.37
CA VAL A 116 2.56 11.57 0.94
C VAL A 116 3.64 12.02 -0.06
N ILE A 117 4.84 12.23 0.46
CA ILE A 117 6.02 12.58 -0.34
C ILE A 117 6.81 11.31 -0.63
N ALA A 118 6.53 10.68 -1.76
CA ALA A 118 7.14 9.41 -2.16
C ALA A 118 7.27 9.30 -3.69
N GLY A 119 8.19 8.45 -4.16
CA GLY A 119 8.26 8.07 -5.57
C GLY A 119 7.08 7.17 -5.98
N GLY A 120 6.76 7.10 -7.27
CA GLY A 120 5.50 6.51 -7.78
C GLY A 120 5.12 5.15 -7.17
N ALA A 121 6.02 4.17 -7.19
CA ALA A 121 5.71 2.84 -6.63
C ALA A 121 5.44 2.85 -5.13
N ALA A 122 6.22 3.61 -4.35
CA ALA A 122 6.03 3.73 -2.91
C ALA A 122 4.80 4.57 -2.55
N ARG A 123 4.53 5.64 -3.32
CA ARG A 123 3.36 6.51 -3.14
C ARG A 123 2.06 5.72 -3.22
N VAL A 124 1.90 4.91 -4.27
CA VAL A 124 0.69 4.10 -4.46
C VAL A 124 0.47 3.17 -3.26
N ILE A 125 1.52 2.53 -2.77
CA ILE A 125 1.46 1.62 -1.61
C ILE A 125 1.10 2.36 -0.33
N LEU A 126 1.71 3.50 -0.06
CA LEU A 126 1.51 4.26 1.18
C LEU A 126 0.08 4.85 1.23
N GLU A 127 -0.42 5.35 0.11
CA GLU A 127 -1.80 5.84 -0.01
C GLU A 127 -2.83 4.70 0.16
N GLU A 128 -2.61 3.53 -0.44
CA GLU A 128 -3.50 2.37 -0.25
C GLU A 128 -3.43 1.80 1.17
N ALA A 129 -2.29 1.94 1.84
CA ALA A 129 -2.14 1.59 3.25
C ALA A 129 -2.85 2.57 4.19
N GLY A 130 -3.33 3.72 3.71
CA GLY A 130 -3.95 4.76 4.57
C GLY A 130 -2.94 5.66 5.28
N VAL A 131 -1.71 5.73 4.78
CA VAL A 131 -0.72 6.70 5.25
C VAL A 131 -0.98 8.02 4.55
N HIS A 132 -1.27 9.07 5.31
CA HIS A 132 -1.49 10.41 4.75
C HIS A 132 -0.24 11.27 4.84
N ASP A 133 0.59 11.07 5.87
CA ASP A 133 1.76 11.91 6.13
C ASP A 133 3.03 11.06 6.24
N VAL A 134 3.91 11.14 5.24
CA VAL A 134 5.17 10.38 5.25
C VAL A 134 6.19 10.97 4.28
N LEU A 135 7.45 10.99 4.70
CA LEU A 135 8.58 11.29 3.83
C LEU A 135 9.24 9.99 3.39
N CYS A 136 9.30 9.75 2.09
CA CYS A 136 9.82 8.51 1.53
C CYS A 136 10.78 8.77 0.36
N LYS A 137 11.93 8.11 0.39
CA LYS A 137 12.95 8.20 -0.66
C LYS A 137 13.51 6.82 -1.01
N SER A 138 13.53 6.51 -2.31
CA SER A 138 14.32 5.39 -2.82
C SER A 138 15.80 5.78 -2.90
N LEU A 139 16.65 4.98 -2.25
CA LEU A 139 18.11 5.15 -2.11
C LEU A 139 18.91 4.08 -2.87
N GLY A 140 18.24 3.31 -3.72
CA GLY A 140 18.85 2.19 -4.44
C GLY A 140 18.26 2.05 -5.84
N SER A 141 17.83 0.84 -6.18
CA SER A 141 17.22 0.54 -7.47
C SER A 141 16.00 1.44 -7.77
N SER A 142 15.91 1.93 -9.01
CA SER A 142 14.75 2.63 -9.55
C SER A 142 13.68 1.69 -10.12
N ASN A 143 13.91 0.38 -10.15
CA ASN A 143 12.96 -0.60 -10.64
C ASN A 143 11.71 -0.65 -9.75
N ALA A 144 10.53 -0.40 -10.32
CA ALA A 144 9.26 -0.35 -9.60
C ALA A 144 8.97 -1.62 -8.79
N ILE A 145 9.33 -2.81 -9.29
CA ILE A 145 9.12 -4.08 -8.58
C ILE A 145 9.96 -4.14 -7.31
N ASN A 146 11.24 -3.75 -7.40
CA ASN A 146 12.16 -3.78 -6.27
C ASN A 146 11.80 -2.72 -5.24
N VAL A 147 11.46 -1.51 -5.70
CA VAL A 147 10.99 -0.43 -4.82
C VAL A 147 9.72 -0.85 -4.10
N ALA A 148 8.72 -1.38 -4.81
CA ALA A 148 7.47 -1.84 -4.20
C ALA A 148 7.70 -2.90 -3.13
N ARG A 149 8.48 -3.94 -3.43
CA ARG A 149 8.82 -4.99 -2.46
C ARG A 149 9.64 -4.46 -1.28
N ALA A 150 10.57 -3.54 -1.52
CA ALA A 150 11.34 -2.90 -0.45
C ALA A 150 10.43 -2.07 0.46
N THR A 151 9.48 -1.32 -0.10
CA THR A 151 8.46 -0.58 0.67
C THR A 151 7.64 -1.52 1.54
N ILE A 152 7.13 -2.63 0.97
CA ILE A 152 6.36 -3.64 1.72
C ILE A 152 7.20 -4.25 2.86
N ASN A 153 8.46 -4.62 2.61
CA ASN A 153 9.34 -5.14 3.64
C ASN A 153 9.59 -4.11 4.76
N GLY A 154 9.77 -2.84 4.40
CA GLY A 154 9.91 -1.76 5.38
C GLY A 154 8.66 -1.60 6.24
N LEU A 155 7.47 -1.60 5.64
CA LEU A 155 6.20 -1.53 6.37
C LEU A 155 5.99 -2.74 7.29
N LYS A 156 6.37 -3.95 6.85
CA LYS A 156 6.32 -5.17 7.69
C LYS A 156 7.31 -5.15 8.86
N SER A 157 8.43 -4.45 8.71
CA SER A 157 9.42 -4.32 9.77
C SER A 157 9.07 -3.27 10.83
N LEU A 158 8.03 -2.46 10.59
CA LEU A 158 7.50 -1.56 11.61
C LEU A 158 7.00 -2.35 12.81
N GLN A 159 7.17 -1.75 13.98
CA GLN A 159 6.79 -2.32 15.26
C GLN A 159 5.78 -1.38 15.90
N ARG A 160 4.79 -2.00 16.52
CA ARG A 160 3.77 -1.28 17.28
C ARG A 160 4.28 -1.01 18.70
N PRO A 161 4.04 0.19 19.26
CA PRO A 161 4.44 0.54 20.63
C PRO A 161 4.02 -0.47 21.71
N ASP A 162 2.79 -0.97 21.63
CA ASP A 162 2.21 -1.96 22.54
C ASP A 162 2.96 -3.30 22.54
N VAL A 163 3.29 -3.82 21.36
CA VAL A 163 4.03 -5.08 21.20
C VAL A 163 5.46 -4.95 21.75
N VAL A 164 6.10 -3.79 21.56
CA VAL A 164 7.45 -3.53 22.09
C VAL A 164 7.43 -3.37 23.60
N ALA A 165 6.44 -2.68 24.16
CA ALA A 165 6.24 -2.55 25.60
C ALA A 165 6.05 -3.92 26.27
N ALA A 166 5.15 -4.75 25.72
CA ALA A 166 4.92 -6.11 26.21
C ALA A 166 6.17 -6.99 26.14
N ARG A 167 6.97 -6.88 25.07
CA ARG A 167 8.23 -7.63 24.92
C ARG A 167 9.29 -7.21 25.93
N ARG A 168 9.35 -5.92 26.28
CA ARG A 168 10.36 -5.36 27.19
C ARG A 168 9.93 -5.36 28.65
N GLY A 169 8.64 -5.53 28.95
CA GLY A 169 8.09 -5.42 30.30
C GLY A 169 8.13 -3.99 30.86
N LEU A 170 8.19 -2.98 29.98
CA LEU A 170 8.23 -1.56 30.34
C LEU A 170 6.97 -0.86 29.85
N ALA A 171 6.62 0.27 30.46
CA ALA A 171 5.51 1.09 29.96
C ALA A 171 5.89 1.70 28.60
N ALA A 172 4.91 1.82 27.69
CA ALA A 172 5.15 2.43 26.38
C ALA A 172 5.61 3.89 26.48
N GLU A 173 5.22 4.56 27.56
CA GLU A 173 5.56 5.95 27.90
C GLU A 173 7.06 6.16 28.15
N ASP A 174 7.78 5.11 28.57
CA ASP A 174 9.19 5.22 28.96
C ASP A 174 10.12 5.35 27.74
N PHE A 175 9.73 4.81 26.58
CA PHE A 175 10.60 4.72 25.41
C PHE A 175 10.01 5.31 24.13
N VAL A 176 8.69 5.54 24.06
CA VAL A 176 8.05 6.15 22.89
C VAL A 176 7.82 7.64 23.14
N PRO A 177 8.19 8.54 22.21
CA PRO A 177 7.86 9.96 22.34
C PRO A 177 6.36 10.18 22.51
N LYS A 178 5.98 11.04 23.46
CA LYS A 178 4.57 11.30 23.83
C LYS A 178 3.66 11.60 22.64
N GLY A 179 4.14 12.39 21.68
CA GLY A 179 3.36 12.74 20.48
C GLY A 179 2.96 11.52 19.65
N VAL A 180 3.91 10.61 19.40
CA VAL A 180 3.65 9.38 18.64
C VAL A 180 2.73 8.44 19.41
N LEU A 181 2.94 8.32 20.72
CA LEU A 181 2.14 7.45 21.58
C LEU A 181 0.68 7.91 21.65
N ASN A 182 0.44 9.22 21.75
CA ASN A 182 -0.92 9.79 21.76
C ASN A 182 -1.64 9.49 20.45
N SER A 183 -1.01 9.78 19.30
CA SER A 183 -1.59 9.50 17.97
C SER A 183 -1.84 8.00 17.74
N TYR A 184 -0.97 7.14 18.27
CA TYR A 184 -1.17 5.69 18.23
C TYR A 184 -2.39 5.27 19.05
N ASN A 185 -2.49 5.73 20.31
CA ASN A 185 -3.59 5.37 21.20
C ASN A 185 -4.94 5.90 20.70
N GLU A 186 -4.99 7.12 20.17
CA GLU A 186 -6.19 7.68 19.53
C GLU A 186 -6.67 6.81 18.37
N ARG A 187 -5.74 6.38 17.51
CA ARG A 187 -6.07 5.49 16.38
C ARG A 187 -6.57 4.13 16.84
N GLN A 188 -5.97 3.54 17.89
CA GLN A 188 -6.47 2.27 18.44
C GLN A 188 -7.90 2.41 18.97
N LYS A 189 -8.20 3.49 19.72
CA LYS A 189 -9.56 3.78 20.20
C LYS A 189 -10.56 3.91 19.05
N GLN A 190 -10.19 4.62 17.98
CA GLN A 190 -11.03 4.76 16.78
C GLN A 190 -11.29 3.41 16.11
N ARG A 191 -10.26 2.57 15.97
CA ARG A 191 -10.38 1.24 15.36
C ARG A 191 -11.29 0.32 16.20
N THR A 192 -11.10 0.27 17.51
CA THR A 192 -11.98 -0.51 18.40
C THR A 192 -13.43 -0.01 18.36
N THR A 193 -13.64 1.30 18.30
CA THR A 193 -14.99 1.88 18.19
C THR A 193 -15.66 1.51 16.86
N ALA A 194 -14.89 1.45 15.77
CA ALA A 194 -15.39 1.06 14.46
C ALA A 194 -15.71 -0.45 14.35
N GLU A 195 -14.99 -1.31 15.08
CA GLU A 195 -15.24 -2.76 15.10
C GLU A 195 -16.43 -3.18 15.99
N VAL A 196 -16.87 -2.30 16.90
CA VAL A 196 -18.02 -2.54 17.81
C VAL A 196 -19.36 -2.07 17.22
N ARG A 197 -19.34 -1.36 16.09
CA ARG A 197 -20.53 -0.90 15.34
C ARG A 197 -20.81 -1.81 14.15
#